data_AF-A0A3B5MS72-F1
#
_entry.id   AF-A0A3B5MS72-F1
#
_cell.length_a   1.000
_cell.length_b   1.000
_cell.length_c   1.000
_cell.angle_alpha   90.00
_cell.angle_beta   90.00
_cell.angle_gamma   90.00
#
_symmetry.space_group_name_H-M   'P 1'
#
loop_
_entity.id
_entity.type
_entity.pdbx_description
1 polymer ?
#
loop_
_entity_poly.entity_id
_entity_poly.type
_entity_poly.pdbx_seq_one_letter_code
_entity_poly.pdbx_strand_id
1 'polypeptide(L)'
;MFPSESQLSTVSRVFLSRSLALSLSLSLSLSLSLSLLIYSINRRDTCNFDKEFTKMAVDLTPTDKLVIMNLDQDEFLGFSYTNPEYVAPN
;
A
#
# COMPACT_ATOMS: atom_id res chain seq x y z
N MET A 1 -42.77 30.51 -21.58
CA MET A 1 -43.53 29.31 -21.15
C MET A 1 -42.78 28.70 -19.98
N PHE A 2 -43.36 28.74 -18.78
CA PHE A 2 -42.72 28.22 -17.56
C PHE A 2 -42.96 26.71 -17.44
N PRO A 3 -41.96 25.92 -17.01
CA PRO A 3 -42.15 24.48 -16.80
C PRO A 3 -43.20 24.23 -15.70
N SER A 4 -44.05 23.23 -15.88
CA SER A 4 -45.06 22.85 -14.86
C SER A 4 -44.38 22.26 -13.61
N GLU A 5 -45.01 22.38 -12.44
CA GLU A 5 -44.48 21.85 -11.17
C GLU A 5 -44.17 20.33 -11.23
N SER A 6 -44.93 19.57 -12.02
CA SER A 6 -44.67 18.15 -12.29
C SER A 6 -43.35 17.90 -13.02
N GLN A 7 -42.96 18.79 -13.95
CA GLN A 7 -41.67 18.73 -14.63
C GLN A 7 -40.53 19.08 -13.68
N LEU A 8 -40.72 20.08 -12.81
CA LEU A 8 -39.70 20.49 -11.83
C LEU A 8 -39.40 19.39 -10.81
N SER A 9 -40.44 18.67 -10.34
CA SER A 9 -40.26 17.53 -9.43
C SER A 9 -39.58 16.33 -10.10
N THR A 10 -39.89 16.06 -11.37
CA THR A 10 -39.26 14.99 -12.15
C THR A 10 -37.78 15.28 -12.39
N VAL A 11 -37.46 16.51 -12.79
CA VAL A 11 -36.08 16.98 -12.98
C VAL A 11 -35.28 16.87 -11.67
N SER A 12 -35.85 17.31 -10.54
CA SER A 12 -35.20 17.19 -9.22
C SER A 12 -34.97 15.73 -8.80
N ARG A 13 -35.92 14.83 -9.07
CA ARG A 13 -35.77 13.39 -8.83
C ARG A 13 -34.68 12.76 -9.69
N VAL A 14 -34.59 13.16 -10.96
CA VAL A 14 -33.53 12.71 -11.88
C VAL A 14 -32.16 13.24 -11.44
N PHE A 15 -32.07 14.49 -10.97
CA PHE A 15 -30.82 15.02 -10.42
C PHE A 15 -30.40 14.28 -9.15
N LEU A 16 -31.32 14.04 -8.23
CA LEU A 16 -31.04 13.33 -6.98
C LEU A 16 -30.64 11.88 -7.25
N SER A 17 -31.31 11.17 -8.15
CA SER A 17 -30.97 9.78 -8.51
C SER A 17 -29.60 9.68 -9.18
N ARG A 18 -29.23 10.64 -10.04
CA ARG A 18 -27.90 10.69 -10.64
C ARG A 18 -26.81 11.03 -9.63
N SER A 19 -27.08 11.95 -8.70
CA SER A 19 -26.15 12.29 -7.61
C SER A 19 -25.91 11.10 -6.68
N LEU A 20 -26.97 10.36 -6.32
CA LEU A 20 -26.87 9.11 -5.55
C LEU A 20 -26.11 8.03 -6.32
N ALA A 21 -26.37 7.86 -7.62
CA ALA A 21 -25.65 6.88 -8.42
C ALA A 21 -24.15 7.19 -8.51
N LEU A 22 -23.77 8.47 -8.63
CA LEU A 22 -22.38 8.91 -8.63
C LEU A 22 -21.72 8.73 -7.25
N SER A 23 -22.44 9.00 -6.16
CA SER A 23 -21.87 8.80 -4.82
C SER A 23 -21.67 7.33 -4.49
N LEU A 24 -22.61 6.45 -4.90
CA LEU A 24 -22.44 5.02 -4.78
C LEU A 24 -21.31 4.48 -5.65
N SER A 25 -21.13 4.98 -6.88
CA SER A 25 -20.04 4.52 -7.74
C SER A 25 -18.66 4.96 -7.23
N LEU A 26 -18.55 6.19 -6.70
CA LEU A 26 -17.33 6.65 -6.04
C LEU A 26 -17.05 5.88 -4.75
N SER A 27 -18.05 5.64 -3.90
CA SER A 27 -17.82 4.89 -2.67
C SER A 27 -17.40 3.45 -2.93
N LEU A 28 -18.00 2.80 -3.93
CA LEU A 28 -17.65 1.44 -4.32
C LEU A 28 -16.24 1.38 -4.94
N SER A 29 -15.87 2.36 -5.77
CA SER A 29 -14.53 2.41 -6.37
C SER A 29 -13.43 2.68 -5.33
N LEU A 30 -13.66 3.59 -4.38
CA LEU A 30 -12.76 3.82 -3.25
C LEU A 30 -12.65 2.58 -2.37
N SER A 31 -13.78 1.93 -2.04
CA SER A 31 -13.79 0.70 -1.25
C SER A 31 -13.01 -0.43 -1.90
N LEU A 32 -13.17 -0.62 -3.22
CA LEU A 32 -12.47 -1.67 -3.95
C LEU A 32 -10.98 -1.37 -4.08
N SER A 33 -10.62 -0.11 -4.31
CA SER A 33 -9.22 0.34 -4.40
C SER A 33 -8.50 0.17 -3.05
N LEU A 34 -9.17 0.53 -1.96
CA LEU A 34 -8.64 0.31 -0.61
C LEU A 34 -8.49 -1.19 -0.35
N SER A 35 -9.52 -1.99 -0.66
CA SER A 35 -9.46 -3.46 -0.49
C SER A 35 -8.29 -4.09 -1.24
N LEU A 36 -8.02 -3.65 -2.49
CA LEU A 36 -6.87 -4.12 -3.27
C LEU A 36 -5.53 -3.68 -2.68
N LEU A 37 -5.45 -2.49 -2.08
CA LEU A 37 -4.23 -2.01 -1.42
C LEU A 37 -3.86 -2.85 -0.19
N ILE A 38 -4.86 -3.28 0.59
CA ILE A 38 -4.68 -4.13 1.79
C ILE A 38 -4.72 -5.64 1.49
N TYR A 39 -5.19 -6.05 0.32
CA TYR A 39 -5.26 -7.47 -0.07
C TYR A 39 -3.89 -7.95 -0.57
N SER A 40 -3.01 -8.25 0.39
CA SER A 40 -1.82 -9.07 0.14
C SER A 40 -2.22 -10.55 0.18
N ILE A 41 -2.32 -11.17 -1.00
CA ILE A 41 -2.80 -12.55 -1.19
C ILE A 41 -1.82 -13.58 -0.62
N ASN A 42 -0.57 -13.17 -0.43
CA ASN A 42 0.53 -14.04 -0.04
C ASN A 42 1.51 -13.28 0.87
N ARG A 43 2.02 -13.94 1.92
CA ARG A 43 3.06 -13.37 2.80
C ARG A 43 4.33 -12.92 2.06
N ARG A 44 4.57 -13.45 0.85
CA ARG A 44 5.71 -13.09 -0.01
C ARG A 44 5.32 -12.16 -1.17
N ASP A 45 4.10 -11.64 -1.20
CA ASP A 45 3.68 -10.73 -2.25
C ASP A 45 4.44 -9.40 -2.15
N THR A 46 4.93 -8.93 -3.30
CA THR A 46 5.69 -7.69 -3.42
C THR A 46 5.00 -6.67 -4.32
N CYS A 47 3.70 -6.83 -4.60
CA CYS A 47 2.94 -5.98 -5.52
C CYS A 47 2.97 -4.47 -5.18
N ASN A 48 3.18 -4.13 -3.91
CA ASN A 48 3.28 -2.75 -3.42
C ASN A 48 4.71 -2.18 -3.45
N PHE A 49 5.69 -2.95 -3.95
CA PHE A 49 7.07 -2.51 -4.13
C PHE A 49 7.37 -2.25 -5.61
N ASP A 50 8.31 -1.34 -5.89
CA ASP A 50 8.78 -1.12 -7.26
C ASP A 50 9.46 -2.40 -7.78
N LYS A 51 9.05 -2.82 -8.99
CA LYS A 51 9.53 -4.06 -9.60
C LYS A 51 11.02 -4.03 -9.88
N GLU A 52 11.64 -2.86 -10.05
CA GLU A 52 13.09 -2.79 -10.24
C GLU A 52 13.86 -3.35 -9.03
N PHE A 53 13.33 -3.21 -7.80
CA PHE A 53 13.95 -3.79 -6.61
C PHE A 53 13.61 -5.27 -6.39
N THR A 54 12.52 -5.78 -6.98
CA THR A 54 12.07 -7.17 -6.77
C THR A 54 12.47 -8.12 -7.90
N LYS A 55 12.94 -7.59 -9.04
CA LYS A 55 13.40 -8.39 -10.20
C LYS A 55 14.83 -8.88 -10.05
N MET A 56 15.67 -8.14 -9.34
CA MET A 56 17.08 -8.50 -9.15
C MET A 56 17.20 -9.63 -8.14
N ALA A 57 18.21 -10.49 -8.34
CA ALA A 57 18.56 -11.48 -7.33
C ALA A 57 19.03 -10.78 -6.05
N VAL A 58 18.75 -11.39 -4.90
CA VAL A 58 19.27 -10.91 -3.62
C VAL A 58 20.75 -11.27 -3.56
N ASP A 59 21.61 -10.29 -3.72
CA ASP A 59 23.06 -10.44 -3.65
C ASP A 59 23.65 -9.36 -2.73
N LEU A 60 24.72 -9.71 -2.03
CA LEU A 60 25.45 -8.78 -1.17
C LEU A 60 26.58 -8.17 -1.97
N THR A 61 26.68 -6.84 -1.97
CA THR A 61 27.82 -6.15 -2.56
C THR A 61 29.12 -6.68 -1.92
N PRO A 62 30.07 -7.20 -2.71
CA PRO A 62 31.34 -7.69 -2.18
C PRO A 62 32.06 -6.60 -1.38
N THR A 63 32.55 -6.93 -0.19
CA THR A 63 33.26 -5.98 0.66
C THR A 63 34.76 -6.06 0.43
N ASP A 64 35.43 -4.90 0.43
CA ASP A 64 36.89 -4.82 0.36
C ASP A 64 37.51 -5.14 1.73
N LYS A 65 38.38 -6.16 1.76
CA LYS A 65 39.07 -6.59 2.98
C LYS A 65 39.95 -5.50 3.59
N LEU A 66 40.58 -4.65 2.76
CA LEU A 66 41.40 -3.56 3.25
C LEU A 66 40.55 -2.49 3.92
N VAL A 67 39.34 -2.23 3.40
CA VAL A 67 38.40 -1.32 4.06
C VAL A 67 38.01 -1.90 5.42
N ILE A 68 37.61 -3.17 5.49
CA ILE A 68 37.23 -3.82 6.75
C ILE A 68 38.35 -3.77 7.79
N MET A 69 39.59 -4.07 7.39
CA MET A 69 40.75 -4.10 8.30
C MET A 69 41.12 -2.73 8.86
N ASN A 70 40.74 -1.64 8.17
CA ASN A 70 41.01 -0.27 8.60
C ASN A 70 39.87 0.35 9.43
N LEU A 71 38.77 -0.37 9.64
CA LEU A 71 37.68 0.08 10.52
C LEU A 71 38.04 -0.18 11.98
N ASP A 72 37.78 0.81 12.84
CA ASP A 72 37.78 0.63 14.28
C ASP A 72 36.63 -0.32 14.68
N GLN A 73 36.97 -1.50 15.19
CA GLN A 73 35.97 -2.50 15.56
C GLN A 73 35.29 -2.19 16.90
N ASP A 74 35.94 -1.38 17.75
CA ASP A 74 35.41 -1.07 19.07
C ASP A 74 34.18 -0.14 19.00
N GLU A 75 34.01 0.59 17.88
CA GLU A 75 32.83 1.42 17.61
C GLU A 75 31.53 0.58 17.53
N PHE A 76 31.64 -0.72 17.27
CA PHE A 76 30.50 -1.63 17.16
C PHE A 76 30.27 -2.46 18.44
N LEU A 77 30.99 -2.17 19.54
CA LEU A 77 30.75 -2.83 20.83
C LEU A 77 29.32 -2.55 21.32
N GLY A 78 28.64 -3.61 21.78
CA GLY A 78 27.24 -3.52 22.21
C GLY A 78 26.22 -3.49 21.07
N PHE A 79 26.62 -3.67 19.81
CA PHE A 79 25.70 -3.73 18.66
C PHE A 79 24.76 -4.95 18.70
N SER A 80 25.21 -6.06 19.28
CA SER A 80 24.44 -7.31 19.28
C SER A 80 23.18 -7.22 20.15
N TYR A 81 22.01 -7.44 19.54
CA TYR A 81 20.71 -7.53 20.21
C TYR A 81 19.93 -8.73 19.70
N THR A 82 19.21 -9.41 20.60
CA THR A 82 18.23 -10.44 20.24
C THR A 82 16.97 -10.19 21.05
N ASN A 83 15.81 -10.19 20.39
CA ASN A 83 14.54 -9.96 21.05
C ASN A 83 14.17 -11.18 21.93
N PRO A 84 14.09 -11.06 23.27
CA PRO A 84 13.76 -12.17 24.16
C PRO A 84 12.30 -12.64 24.02
N GLU A 85 11.42 -11.78 23.51
CA GLU A 85 9.99 -12.08 23.32
C GLU A 85 9.69 -12.79 21.98
N TYR A 86 10.71 -13.07 21.17
CA TYR A 86 10.51 -13.69 19.87
C TYR A 86 10.23 -15.19 20.00
N VAL A 87 9.02 -15.59 19.59
CA VAL A 87 8.62 -17.00 19.45
C VAL A 87 8.52 -17.33 17.96
N ALA A 88 9.36 -18.25 17.48
CA ALA A 88 9.34 -18.67 16.08
C ALA A 88 8.01 -19.36 15.74
N PRO A 89 7.38 -19.05 14.59
CA PRO A 89 6.21 -19.79 14.13
C PRO A 89 6.59 -21.22 13.74
N ASN A 90 5.83 -22.21 14.23
CA ASN A 90 5.95 -23.63 13.88
C ASN A 90 5.57 -23.91 12.42
#